data_AF-A0A2V7J0H3-F1
#
_entry.id   AF-A0A2V7J0H3-F1
#
_cell.length_a   1.000
_cell.length_b   1.000
_cell.length_c   1.000
_cell.angle_alpha   90.00
_cell.angle_beta   90.00
_cell.angle_gamma   90.00
#
_symmetry.space_group_name_H-M   'P 1'
#
loop_
_entity.id
_entity.type
_entity.pdbx_description
1 polymer ?
#
loop_
_entity_poly.entity_id
_entity_poly.type
_entity_poly.pdbx_seq_one_letter_code
_entity_poly.pdbx_strand_id
1 'polypeptide(L)'
;FLNGGKDILWMSERSGWSQLYLISRDGGTPRPFTTGEFDVFGVVRVDTIGKWVYYMASPDNPMQRYLYRINYAKRGPVQRITPQGEPGWHNYSLSPTGRFAVHTYSRFGVPPTISLLGLPENRMLRTLVDNAALKAKLGTLRLGATEFRQVDIGNGIKLNAAFIKPPNFDSTGGARYPVFFYVYGGPGSQTVTDNWGGQNYLWYQMLAQRGYIVASVDNRGTGARGKAWRKIVYKQLGVVETQDQAAAARAIGRLPYVDSTRIGIWGWSYGGFMTLNVLTQAPDVYRMGIAVAPVTHWKYYDTIYTERYNGLPQDNAVGYDKGSPLTYAKNLKGRLLIVHGSGDDNVHFQNTQAMINALVDANRPFSLMVYPNRNHGIYGGSTRQHLYTLLTKFVEENLPAKANGEHTATLP
;
A
#
# COMPACT_ATOMS: atom_id res chain seq x y z
N PHE A 1 21.00 2.07 -22.95
CA PHE A 1 22.17 1.55 -23.69
C PHE A 1 23.45 2.02 -23.02
N LEU A 2 24.45 1.14 -22.94
CA LEU A 2 25.79 1.42 -22.40
C LEU A 2 26.84 1.18 -23.50
N ASN A 3 28.10 1.56 -23.25
CA ASN A 3 29.26 1.26 -24.11
C ASN A 3 29.05 1.64 -25.60
N GLY A 4 28.52 2.84 -25.85
CA GLY A 4 28.27 3.32 -27.22
C GLY A 4 27.16 2.56 -27.95
N GLY A 5 26.22 1.94 -27.23
CA GLY A 5 25.13 1.19 -27.83
C GLY A 5 25.34 -0.32 -27.93
N LYS A 6 26.53 -0.82 -27.55
CA LYS A 6 26.87 -2.25 -27.61
C LYS A 6 26.17 -3.08 -26.53
N ASP A 7 25.82 -2.47 -25.39
CA ASP A 7 25.14 -3.17 -24.31
C ASP A 7 23.78 -2.53 -23.97
N ILE A 8 22.81 -3.37 -23.64
CA ILE A 8 21.49 -3.01 -23.15
C ILE A 8 21.45 -3.34 -21.65
N LEU A 9 21.15 -2.31 -20.84
CA LEU A 9 20.82 -2.49 -19.43
C LEU A 9 19.33 -2.80 -19.33
N TRP A 10 18.98 -3.94 -18.74
CA TRP A 10 17.61 -4.43 -18.68
C TRP A 10 17.30 -4.97 -17.29
N MET A 11 16.07 -4.74 -16.82
CA MET A 11 15.60 -5.21 -15.53
C MET A 11 14.82 -6.51 -15.71
N SER A 12 15.16 -7.54 -14.93
CA SER A 12 14.57 -8.87 -15.05
C SER A 12 14.42 -9.54 -13.69
N GLU A 13 13.41 -10.38 -13.53
CA GLU A 13 13.16 -11.17 -12.31
C GLU A 13 13.72 -12.60 -12.38
N ARG A 14 14.64 -12.87 -13.33
CA ARG A 14 15.09 -14.23 -13.63
C ARG A 14 15.76 -14.95 -12.45
N SER A 15 16.38 -14.21 -11.54
CA SER A 15 16.97 -14.75 -10.30
C SER A 15 15.94 -15.01 -9.20
N GLY A 16 14.65 -14.75 -9.44
CA GLY A 16 13.61 -14.71 -8.41
C GLY A 16 13.41 -13.32 -7.80
N TRP A 17 14.28 -12.35 -8.12
CA TRP A 17 14.21 -10.97 -7.66
C TRP A 17 14.41 -10.01 -8.83
N SER A 18 13.78 -8.83 -8.78
CA SER A 18 14.01 -7.78 -9.79
C SER A 18 15.46 -7.31 -9.69
N GLN A 19 16.25 -7.59 -10.72
CA GLN A 19 17.68 -7.26 -10.77
C GLN A 19 18.03 -6.69 -12.15
N LEU A 20 19.12 -5.94 -12.22
CA LEU A 20 19.64 -5.39 -13.46
C LEU A 20 20.57 -6.41 -14.13
N TYR A 21 20.47 -6.50 -15.45
CA TYR A 21 21.25 -7.37 -16.32
C TYR A 21 21.80 -6.57 -17.51
N LEU A 22 22.96 -7.01 -18.00
CA LEU A 22 23.54 -6.53 -19.24
C LEU A 22 23.39 -7.58 -20.34
N ILE A 23 22.91 -7.14 -21.50
CA ILE A 23 22.77 -7.95 -22.71
C ILE A 23 23.54 -7.26 -23.83
N SER A 24 24.34 -8.00 -24.60
CA SER A 24 24.92 -7.43 -25.82
C SER A 24 23.79 -7.12 -26.81
N ARG A 25 23.92 -6.02 -27.56
CA ARG A 25 22.98 -5.66 -28.62
C ARG A 25 22.93 -6.71 -29.74
N ASP A 26 24.04 -7.44 -29.94
CA ASP A 26 24.14 -8.54 -30.90
C ASP A 26 23.51 -9.85 -30.38
N GLY A 27 22.90 -9.83 -29.19
CA GLY A 27 22.28 -10.98 -28.54
C GLY A 27 23.20 -11.71 -27.58
N GLY A 28 22.78 -12.92 -27.17
CA GLY A 28 23.49 -13.76 -26.20
C GLY A 28 22.93 -13.70 -24.77
N THR A 29 23.58 -14.42 -23.87
CA THR A 29 23.08 -14.65 -22.51
C THR A 29 23.16 -13.38 -21.66
N PRO A 30 22.05 -12.91 -21.05
CA PRO A 30 22.07 -11.78 -20.14
C PRO A 30 22.93 -12.06 -18.91
N ARG A 31 23.85 -11.14 -18.60
CA ARG A 31 24.79 -11.25 -17.49
C ARG A 31 24.31 -10.38 -16.32
N PRO A 32 24.32 -10.87 -15.06
CA PRO A 32 23.97 -10.05 -13.91
C PRO A 32 24.81 -8.77 -13.84
N PHE A 33 24.13 -7.66 -13.59
CA PHE A 33 24.73 -6.36 -13.28
C PHE A 33 24.56 -6.03 -11.79
N THR A 34 23.42 -6.42 -11.22
CA THR A 34 23.18 -6.47 -9.77
C THR A 34 22.82 -7.90 -9.38
N THR A 35 23.06 -8.24 -8.12
CA THR A 35 22.76 -9.55 -7.53
C THR A 35 22.29 -9.38 -6.09
N GLY A 36 21.44 -10.27 -5.61
CA GLY A 36 20.99 -10.30 -4.21
C GLY A 36 19.53 -10.70 -4.08
N GLU A 37 19.10 -10.89 -2.84
CA GLU A 37 17.73 -11.27 -2.47
C GLU A 37 16.88 -10.04 -2.12
N PHE A 38 16.83 -9.09 -3.04
CA PHE A 38 16.03 -7.87 -2.93
C PHE A 38 15.60 -7.37 -4.30
N ASP A 39 14.59 -6.51 -4.37
CA ASP A 39 14.16 -5.91 -5.62
C ASP A 39 14.93 -4.60 -5.91
N VAL A 40 15.47 -4.48 -7.12
CA VAL A 40 15.80 -3.19 -7.75
C VAL A 40 14.49 -2.57 -8.22
N PHE A 41 14.22 -1.35 -7.76
CA PHE A 41 12.98 -0.61 -8.05
C PHE A 41 13.05 0.21 -9.34
N GLY A 42 14.25 0.48 -9.83
CA GLY A 42 14.44 1.15 -11.12
C GLY A 42 15.80 1.83 -11.24
N VAL A 43 16.19 2.09 -12.49
CA VAL A 43 17.37 2.88 -12.82
C VAL A 43 16.98 4.36 -12.77
N VAL A 44 17.72 5.15 -12.00
CA VAL A 44 17.50 6.60 -11.88
C VAL A 44 18.26 7.36 -12.95
N ARG A 45 19.53 6.97 -13.21
CA ARG A 45 20.38 7.63 -14.20
C ARG A 45 21.48 6.68 -14.68
N VAL A 46 21.81 6.80 -15.95
CA VAL A 46 23.05 6.28 -16.52
C VAL A 46 23.93 7.47 -16.87
N ASP A 47 25.08 7.59 -16.23
CA ASP A 47 26.14 8.53 -16.59
C ASP A 47 27.10 7.83 -17.57
N THR A 48 27.06 8.24 -18.83
CA THR A 48 27.89 7.66 -19.90
C THR A 48 29.31 8.20 -19.95
N ILE A 49 29.59 9.30 -19.23
CA ILE A 49 30.93 9.90 -19.17
C ILE A 49 31.72 9.21 -18.06
N GLY A 50 31.24 9.29 -16.81
CA GLY A 50 31.88 8.64 -15.66
C GLY A 50 31.65 7.13 -15.57
N LYS A 51 30.80 6.58 -16.45
CA LYS A 51 30.46 5.16 -16.56
C LYS A 51 29.74 4.60 -15.34
N TRP A 52 28.75 5.32 -14.81
CA TRP A 52 27.96 4.92 -13.65
C TRP A 52 26.51 4.59 -14.00
N VAL A 53 25.95 3.57 -13.36
CA VAL A 53 24.51 3.31 -13.31
C VAL A 53 24.05 3.60 -11.89
N TYR A 54 23.10 4.53 -11.73
CA TYR A 54 22.43 4.85 -10.48
C TYR A 54 21.06 4.19 -10.45
N TYR A 55 20.70 3.53 -9.34
CA TYR A 55 19.45 2.79 -9.21
C TYR A 55 18.92 2.82 -7.78
N MET A 56 17.60 2.61 -7.63
CA MET A 56 16.94 2.50 -6.34
C MET A 56 16.84 1.04 -5.91
N ALA A 57 17.21 0.74 -4.68
CA ALA A 57 17.05 -0.58 -4.06
C ALA A 57 16.88 -0.44 -2.54
N SER A 58 16.52 -1.54 -1.88
CA SER A 58 16.53 -1.63 -0.42
C SER A 58 16.80 -3.08 0.02
N PRO A 59 18.07 -3.47 0.13
CA PRO A 59 18.45 -4.85 0.45
C PRO A 59 17.96 -5.31 1.83
N ASP A 60 18.04 -4.44 2.84
CA ASP A 60 17.86 -4.86 4.23
C ASP A 60 16.44 -4.60 4.76
N ASN A 61 15.72 -3.65 4.16
CA ASN A 61 14.40 -3.25 4.64
C ASN A 61 13.44 -2.91 3.48
N PRO A 62 12.44 -3.76 3.19
CA PRO A 62 11.52 -3.56 2.06
C PRO A 62 10.60 -2.33 2.20
N MET A 63 10.53 -1.73 3.39
CA MET A 63 9.74 -0.54 3.68
C MET A 63 10.47 0.77 3.35
N GLN A 64 11.78 0.70 3.05
CA GLN A 64 12.66 1.86 2.83
C GLN A 64 13.21 1.90 1.39
N ARG A 65 13.82 3.02 0.98
CA ARG A 65 14.38 3.19 -0.38
C ARG A 65 15.67 3.97 -0.36
N TYR A 66 16.68 3.47 -1.06
CA TYR A 66 18.01 4.08 -1.10
C TYR A 66 18.59 4.12 -2.52
N LEU A 67 19.40 5.14 -2.78
CA LEU A 67 20.13 5.29 -4.02
C LEU A 67 21.46 4.53 -3.94
N TYR A 68 21.70 3.70 -4.95
CA TYR A 68 22.94 2.99 -5.16
C TYR A 68 23.54 3.35 -6.51
N ARG A 69 24.84 3.08 -6.69
CA ARG A 69 25.50 3.13 -7.99
C ARG A 69 26.53 2.03 -8.19
N ILE A 70 26.76 1.67 -9.45
CA ILE A 70 27.81 0.73 -9.89
C ILE A 70 28.53 1.32 -11.10
N ASN A 71 29.87 1.24 -11.13
CA ASN A 71 30.64 1.61 -12.31
C ASN A 71 30.66 0.45 -13.31
N TYR A 72 30.09 0.64 -14.49
CA TYR A 72 29.93 -0.44 -15.47
C TYR A 72 31.17 -0.66 -16.36
N ALA A 73 32.15 0.24 -16.35
CA ALA A 73 33.41 0.04 -17.05
C ALA A 73 34.39 -0.82 -16.24
N LYS A 74 34.49 -0.56 -14.93
CA LYS A 74 35.41 -1.27 -14.03
C LYS A 74 34.78 -2.50 -13.34
N ARG A 75 33.45 -2.63 -13.39
CA ARG A 75 32.67 -3.57 -12.55
C ARG A 75 33.07 -3.47 -11.07
N GLY A 76 33.24 -2.25 -10.59
CA GLY A 76 33.59 -1.98 -9.19
C GLY A 76 32.47 -2.34 -8.21
N PRO A 77 32.75 -2.31 -6.89
CA PRO A 77 31.76 -2.67 -5.88
C PRO A 77 30.55 -1.74 -5.91
N VAL A 78 29.41 -2.26 -5.47
CA VAL A 78 28.18 -1.48 -5.26
C VAL A 78 28.44 -0.38 -4.23
N GLN A 79 28.01 0.84 -4.53
CA GLN A 79 28.12 1.98 -3.62
C GLN A 79 26.73 2.51 -3.28
N ARG A 80 26.38 2.52 -2.00
CA ARG A 80 25.20 3.25 -1.52
C ARG A 80 25.55 4.74 -1.45
N ILE A 81 24.76 5.57 -2.14
CA ILE A 81 24.91 7.03 -2.14
C ILE A 81 24.14 7.64 -0.98
N THR A 82 22.93 7.13 -0.71
CA THR A 82 22.16 7.59 0.45
C THR A 82 22.90 7.24 1.75
N PRO A 83 23.12 8.19 2.67
CA PRO A 83 23.84 7.92 3.92
C PRO A 83 23.25 6.77 4.73
N GLN A 84 24.10 6.01 5.41
CA GLN A 84 23.68 4.85 6.22
C GLN A 84 22.79 5.27 7.40
N GLY A 85 23.05 6.45 7.99
CA GLY A 85 22.32 6.98 9.15
C GLY A 85 20.98 7.65 8.84
N GLU A 86 20.51 7.61 7.59
CA GLU A 86 19.23 8.20 7.19
C GLU A 86 18.24 7.09 6.80
N PRO A 87 17.53 6.48 7.76
CA PRO A 87 16.48 5.51 7.46
C PRO A 87 15.23 6.21 6.91
N GLY A 88 14.56 5.59 5.94
CA GLY A 88 13.31 6.10 5.41
C GLY A 88 13.16 5.90 3.91
N TRP A 89 12.40 6.78 3.30
CA TRP A 89 12.10 6.74 1.89
C TRP A 89 12.76 7.90 1.17
N HIS A 90 13.68 7.55 0.28
CA HIS A 90 14.41 8.52 -0.53
C HIS A 90 14.00 8.38 -1.99
N ASN A 91 13.81 9.51 -2.66
CA ASN A 91 13.64 9.59 -4.11
C ASN A 91 14.62 10.60 -4.68
N TYR A 92 15.23 10.28 -5.82
CA TYR A 92 16.26 11.12 -6.44
C TYR A 92 15.94 11.38 -7.91
N SER A 93 16.07 12.63 -8.33
CA SER A 93 16.10 13.03 -9.73
C SER A 93 17.46 13.62 -10.04
N LEU A 94 18.28 12.88 -10.80
CA LEU A 94 19.67 13.22 -11.06
C LEU A 94 19.81 14.09 -12.31
N SER A 95 20.77 15.02 -12.30
CA SER A 95 21.22 15.73 -13.49
C SER A 95 21.74 14.75 -14.56
N PRO A 96 21.80 15.14 -15.86
CA PRO A 96 22.29 14.25 -16.92
C PRO A 96 23.68 13.65 -16.66
N THR A 97 24.56 14.42 -16.00
CA THR A 97 25.92 14.01 -15.64
C THR A 97 26.02 13.30 -14.29
N GLY A 98 24.91 13.16 -13.54
CA GLY A 98 24.90 12.53 -12.22
C GLY A 98 25.66 13.29 -11.12
N ARG A 99 26.04 14.55 -11.36
CA ARG A 99 26.78 15.40 -10.40
C ARG A 99 25.88 16.10 -9.38
N PHE A 100 24.59 16.25 -9.70
CA PHE A 100 23.61 16.88 -8.83
C PHE A 100 22.33 16.04 -8.77
N ALA A 101 21.58 16.16 -7.68
CA ALA A 101 20.27 15.55 -7.56
C ALA A 101 19.28 16.46 -6.82
N VAL A 102 18.03 16.48 -7.30
CA VAL A 102 16.89 16.85 -6.45
C VAL A 102 16.51 15.61 -5.67
N HIS A 103 16.62 15.69 -4.36
CA HIS A 103 16.36 14.59 -3.42
C HIS A 103 15.12 14.93 -2.59
N THR A 104 14.17 13.99 -2.55
CA THR A 104 13.03 14.03 -1.63
C THR A 104 13.22 12.94 -0.59
N TYR A 105 13.21 13.33 0.69
CA TYR A 105 13.33 12.42 1.82
C TYR A 105 12.14 12.56 2.75
N SER A 106 11.60 11.44 3.20
CA SER A 106 10.60 11.41 4.27
C SER A 106 10.70 10.13 5.08
N ARG A 107 10.04 10.14 6.24
CA ARG A 107 9.77 8.96 7.06
C ARG A 107 8.29 8.88 7.35
N PHE A 108 7.83 7.74 7.85
CA PHE A 108 6.45 7.64 8.30
C PHE A 108 6.12 8.70 9.33
N GLY A 109 5.03 9.44 9.07
CA GLY A 109 4.58 10.53 9.93
C GLY A 109 5.45 11.80 9.94
N VAL A 110 6.53 11.85 9.15
CA VAL A 110 7.40 13.04 9.03
C VAL A 110 7.23 13.65 7.63
N PRO A 111 6.75 14.90 7.51
CA PRO A 111 6.63 15.58 6.22
C PRO A 111 7.95 15.62 5.44
N PRO A 112 7.90 15.53 4.10
CA PRO A 112 9.10 15.42 3.29
C PRO A 112 9.96 16.68 3.36
N THR A 113 11.27 16.50 3.22
CA THR A 113 12.21 17.58 2.87
C THR A 113 12.68 17.36 1.43
N ILE A 114 12.74 18.43 0.65
CA ILE A 114 13.28 18.44 -0.72
C ILE A 114 14.56 19.27 -0.72
N SER A 115 15.66 18.68 -1.18
CA SER A 115 16.98 19.31 -1.19
C SER A 115 17.68 19.13 -2.53
N LEU A 116 18.54 20.09 -2.88
CA LEU A 116 19.53 19.97 -3.93
C LEU A 116 20.82 19.41 -3.32
N LEU A 117 21.30 18.30 -3.86
CA LEU A 117 22.51 17.62 -3.40
C LEU A 117 23.60 17.63 -4.47
N GLY A 118 24.84 17.68 -4.03
CA GLY A 118 26.02 17.34 -4.81
C GLY A 118 26.32 15.85 -4.66
N LEU A 119 26.63 15.20 -5.78
CA LEU A 119 26.98 13.78 -5.87
C LEU A 119 28.42 13.61 -6.34
N PRO A 120 29.10 12.52 -5.91
CA PRO A 120 28.55 11.35 -5.21
C PRO A 120 28.51 11.41 -3.68
N GLU A 121 28.99 12.47 -3.05
CA GLU A 121 29.12 12.55 -1.59
C GLU A 121 27.77 12.72 -0.86
N ASN A 122 26.67 12.85 -1.61
CA ASN A 122 25.33 13.17 -1.08
C ASN A 122 25.37 14.44 -0.20
N ARG A 123 26.21 15.41 -0.58
CA ARG A 123 26.41 16.66 0.16
C ARG A 123 25.25 17.60 -0.10
N MET A 124 24.53 18.01 0.95
CA MET A 124 23.49 19.02 0.82
C MET A 124 24.09 20.36 0.37
N LEU A 125 23.61 20.88 -0.76
CA LEU A 125 24.00 22.18 -1.28
C LEU A 125 22.97 23.25 -0.91
N ARG A 126 21.68 22.87 -0.95
CA ARG A 126 20.57 23.78 -0.64
C ARG A 126 19.32 23.01 -0.26
N THR A 127 18.58 23.49 0.74
CA THR A 127 17.21 23.07 0.99
C THR A 127 16.27 23.80 0.03
N LEU A 128 15.46 23.06 -0.71
CA LEU A 128 14.48 23.61 -1.65
C LEU A 128 13.11 23.78 -1.00
N VAL A 129 12.66 22.76 -0.24
CA VAL A 129 11.40 22.77 0.52
C VAL A 129 11.63 22.01 1.82
N ASP A 130 11.44 22.66 2.97
CA ASP A 130 11.59 22.03 4.29
C ASP A 130 10.25 21.65 4.95
N ASN A 131 9.12 22.10 4.41
CA ASN A 131 7.79 21.97 5.00
C ASN A 131 7.73 22.46 6.47
N ALA A 132 8.48 23.51 6.84
CA ALA A 132 8.56 24.01 8.22
C ALA A 132 7.18 24.35 8.81
N ALA A 133 6.32 25.04 8.06
CA ALA A 133 4.96 25.39 8.53
C ALA A 133 4.10 24.15 8.84
N LEU A 134 4.17 23.12 7.99
CA LEU A 134 3.46 21.86 8.23
C LEU A 134 4.06 21.12 9.44
N LYS A 135 5.39 21.03 9.53
CA LYS A 135 6.08 20.41 10.67
C LYS A 135 5.72 21.10 11.99
N ALA A 136 5.70 22.43 12.02
CA ALA A 136 5.29 23.20 13.18
C ALA A 136 3.82 22.90 13.56
N LYS A 137 2.90 22.90 12.59
CA LYS A 137 1.49 22.56 12.84
C LYS A 137 1.31 21.13 13.34
N LEU A 138 2.09 20.17 12.85
CA LEU A 138 2.03 18.80 13.35
C LEU A 138 2.63 18.66 14.75
N GLY A 139 3.66 19.46 15.06
CA GLY A 139 4.30 19.49 16.38
C GLY A 139 3.39 19.95 17.51
N THR A 140 2.28 20.64 17.21
CA THR A 140 1.27 21.02 18.21
C THR A 140 0.19 19.95 18.41
N LEU A 141 0.15 18.91 17.57
CA LEU A 141 -0.85 17.85 17.66
C LEU A 141 -0.36 16.70 18.53
N ARG A 142 -1.27 16.12 19.31
CA ARG A 142 -1.01 14.88 20.05
C ARG A 142 -1.11 13.68 19.10
N LEU A 143 -0.08 13.44 18.30
CA LEU A 143 -0.04 12.35 17.33
C LEU A 143 0.25 11.00 18.00
N GLY A 144 -0.38 9.94 17.47
CA GLY A 144 -0.16 8.57 17.87
C GLY A 144 1.18 8.01 17.42
N ALA A 145 1.75 7.12 18.23
CA ALA A 145 3.02 6.45 17.92
C ALA A 145 2.86 5.49 16.74
N THR A 146 3.87 5.46 15.86
CA THR A 146 3.94 4.51 14.74
C THR A 146 4.86 3.35 15.08
N GLU A 147 4.46 2.14 14.71
CA GLU A 147 5.28 0.93 14.80
C GLU A 147 5.25 0.15 13.49
N PHE A 148 6.43 -0.25 13.01
CA PHE A 148 6.58 -1.27 11.97
C PHE A 148 6.96 -2.59 12.62
N ARG A 149 6.28 -3.67 12.23
CA ARG A 149 6.62 -5.01 12.69
C ARG A 149 6.17 -6.06 11.69
N GLN A 150 6.59 -7.30 11.93
CA GLN A 150 6.05 -8.45 11.22
C GLN A 150 4.90 -9.08 12.01
N VAL A 151 3.83 -9.45 11.30
CA VAL A 151 2.72 -10.22 11.82
C VAL A 151 2.85 -11.64 11.31
N ASP A 152 3.00 -12.60 12.23
CA ASP A 152 2.99 -14.02 11.91
C ASP A 152 1.55 -14.49 11.72
N ILE A 153 1.24 -15.00 10.53
CA ILE A 153 -0.09 -15.51 10.19
C ILE A 153 -0.15 -17.05 10.18
N GLY A 154 0.91 -17.73 10.63
CA GLY A 154 1.06 -19.17 10.61
C GLY A 154 1.75 -19.70 9.35
N ASN A 155 2.06 -21.00 9.36
CA ASN A 155 2.70 -21.72 8.23
C ASN A 155 4.01 -21.07 7.73
N GLY A 156 4.76 -20.43 8.64
CA GLY A 156 6.01 -19.74 8.31
C GLY A 156 5.83 -18.41 7.56
N ILE A 157 4.59 -17.90 7.41
CA ILE A 157 4.33 -16.66 6.68
C ILE A 157 4.31 -15.49 7.66
N LYS A 158 5.21 -14.53 7.42
CA LYS A 158 5.30 -13.26 8.14
C LYS A 158 4.99 -12.10 7.19
N LEU A 159 4.01 -11.27 7.55
CA LEU A 159 3.57 -10.10 6.78
C LEU A 159 4.14 -8.82 7.39
N ASN A 160 4.61 -7.89 6.55
CA ASN A 160 5.00 -6.57 7.04
C ASN A 160 3.74 -5.80 7.42
N ALA A 161 3.78 -5.09 8.55
CA ALA A 161 2.66 -4.35 9.07
C ALA A 161 3.08 -2.99 9.65
N ALA A 162 2.24 -1.99 9.47
CA ALA A 162 2.34 -0.67 10.10
C ALA A 162 1.16 -0.48 11.07
N PHE A 163 1.44 0.10 12.23
CA PHE A 163 0.46 0.45 13.24
C PHE A 163 0.58 1.92 13.59
N ILE A 164 -0.54 2.63 13.67
CA ILE A 164 -0.66 3.91 14.37
C ILE A 164 -1.48 3.64 15.63
N LYS A 165 -0.86 3.84 16.78
CA LYS A 165 -1.47 3.58 18.08
C LYS A 165 -2.08 4.87 18.65
N PRO A 166 -3.14 4.78 19.47
CA PRO A 166 -3.67 5.94 20.17
C PRO A 166 -2.58 6.70 20.93
N PRO A 167 -2.70 8.03 21.07
CA PRO A 167 -1.88 8.74 22.03
C PRO A 167 -2.16 8.21 23.45
N ASN A 168 -1.11 8.05 24.27
CA ASN A 168 -1.18 7.41 25.60
C ASN A 168 -1.60 5.93 25.55
N PHE A 169 -1.21 5.23 24.49
CA PHE A 169 -1.47 3.80 24.32
C PHE A 169 -0.99 2.97 25.52
N ASP A 170 -1.91 2.20 26.10
CA ASP A 170 -1.61 1.20 27.11
C ASP A 170 -1.35 -0.17 26.46
N SER A 171 -0.09 -0.61 26.54
CA SER A 171 0.32 -1.92 26.03
C SER A 171 0.09 -3.07 27.01
N THR A 172 -0.25 -2.79 28.28
CA THR A 172 -0.37 -3.79 29.34
C THR A 172 -1.64 -4.63 29.23
N GLY A 173 -2.62 -4.17 28.46
CA GLY A 173 -3.90 -4.84 28.26
C GLY A 173 -4.99 -4.42 29.25
N GLY A 174 -4.72 -3.42 30.11
CA GLY A 174 -5.74 -2.76 30.93
C GLY A 174 -6.78 -2.04 30.08
N ALA A 175 -6.38 -1.51 28.91
CA ALA A 175 -7.29 -1.03 27.87
C ALA A 175 -7.35 -1.98 26.65
N ARG A 176 -8.54 -2.13 26.07
CA ARG A 176 -8.79 -2.90 24.84
C ARG A 176 -9.29 -1.99 23.72
N TYR A 177 -8.48 -1.87 22.68
CA TYR A 177 -8.71 -0.93 21.57
C TYR A 177 -9.36 -1.62 20.36
N PRO A 178 -10.31 -0.97 19.67
CA PRO A 178 -10.74 -1.40 18.36
C PRO A 178 -9.63 -1.19 17.33
N VAL A 179 -9.65 -1.98 16.25
CA VAL A 179 -8.67 -1.89 15.17
C VAL A 179 -9.35 -1.54 13.86
N PHE A 180 -8.86 -0.50 13.20
CA PHE A 180 -9.31 -0.11 11.87
C PHE A 180 -8.22 -0.39 10.84
N PHE A 181 -8.44 -1.38 9.98
CA PHE A 181 -7.50 -1.79 8.95
C PHE A 181 -7.62 -0.92 7.70
N TYR A 182 -6.49 -0.44 7.20
CA TYR A 182 -6.36 0.03 5.82
C TYR A 182 -5.76 -1.08 4.96
N VAL A 183 -6.48 -1.47 3.91
CA VAL A 183 -6.02 -2.42 2.90
C VAL A 183 -5.98 -1.78 1.52
N TYR A 184 -4.90 -2.04 0.79
CA TYR A 184 -4.94 -2.02 -0.67
C TYR A 184 -4.75 -3.44 -1.20
N GLY A 185 -3.62 -4.09 -0.89
CA GLY A 185 -3.42 -5.54 -1.05
C GLY A 185 -3.24 -6.04 -2.48
N GLY A 186 -3.27 -5.16 -3.48
CA GLY A 186 -3.15 -5.53 -4.90
C GLY A 186 -1.74 -5.92 -5.34
N PRO A 187 -1.63 -6.64 -6.48
CA PRO A 187 -0.36 -7.09 -7.05
C PRO A 187 0.69 -5.98 -7.16
N GLY A 188 1.87 -6.22 -6.58
CA GLY A 188 3.02 -5.30 -6.66
C GLY A 188 2.90 -4.00 -5.86
N SER A 189 1.76 -3.74 -5.22
CA SER A 189 1.56 -2.58 -4.34
C SER A 189 2.32 -2.70 -3.02
N GLN A 190 2.44 -1.60 -2.27
CA GLN A 190 2.83 -1.61 -0.87
C GLN A 190 2.09 -0.49 -0.13
N THR A 191 1.57 -0.80 1.05
CA THR A 191 1.02 0.21 1.98
C THR A 191 1.89 0.36 3.23
N VAL A 192 2.77 -0.61 3.50
CA VAL A 192 3.70 -0.58 4.63
C VAL A 192 5.03 -0.03 4.16
N THR A 193 5.15 1.30 4.16
CA THR A 193 6.33 2.04 3.69
C THR A 193 6.74 3.11 4.70
N ASP A 194 8.04 3.31 4.93
CA ASP A 194 8.60 4.33 5.82
C ASP A 194 8.69 5.69 5.09
N ASN A 195 7.54 6.20 4.64
CA ASN A 195 7.40 7.47 3.92
C ASN A 195 6.25 8.32 4.46
N TRP A 196 6.22 9.60 4.09
CA TRP A 196 5.13 10.49 4.47
C TRP A 196 3.78 9.98 3.92
N GLY A 197 2.83 9.66 4.81
CA GLY A 197 1.54 9.06 4.45
C GLY A 197 0.45 10.05 4.00
N GLY A 198 0.78 11.34 3.85
CA GLY A 198 -0.12 12.34 3.25
C GLY A 198 -1.44 12.55 3.97
N GLN A 199 -2.52 12.74 3.20
CA GLN A 199 -3.86 13.05 3.73
C GLN A 199 -4.47 11.90 4.52
N ASN A 200 -4.33 10.66 4.04
CA ASN A 200 -4.84 9.47 4.75
C ASN A 200 -4.19 9.33 6.12
N TYR A 201 -2.88 9.57 6.22
CA TYR A 201 -2.18 9.53 7.50
C TYR A 201 -2.80 10.48 8.54
N LEU A 202 -3.18 11.70 8.15
CA LEU A 202 -3.81 12.64 9.09
C LEU A 202 -5.20 12.19 9.52
N TRP A 203 -5.97 11.57 8.63
CA TRP A 203 -7.25 10.95 9.00
C TRP A 203 -7.06 9.77 9.96
N TYR A 204 -6.04 8.93 9.72
CA TYR A 204 -5.70 7.84 10.62
C TYR A 204 -5.23 8.34 12.00
N GLN A 205 -4.46 9.42 12.04
CA GLN A 205 -4.06 10.05 13.30
C GLN A 205 -5.25 10.61 14.07
N MET A 206 -6.23 11.21 13.37
CA MET A 206 -7.49 11.64 13.99
C MET A 206 -8.25 10.44 14.57
N LEU A 207 -8.34 9.31 13.86
CA LEU A 207 -8.92 8.09 14.41
C LEU A 207 -8.11 7.56 15.60
N ALA A 208 -6.78 7.58 15.54
CA ALA A 208 -5.94 7.18 16.67
C ALA A 208 -6.18 8.04 17.91
N GLN A 209 -6.33 9.36 17.75
CA GLN A 209 -6.72 10.29 18.81
C GLN A 209 -8.08 9.96 19.42
N ARG A 210 -8.98 9.36 18.64
CA ARG A 210 -10.29 8.88 19.07
C ARG A 210 -10.26 7.47 19.68
N GLY A 211 -9.09 6.86 19.86
CA GLY A 211 -8.91 5.58 20.55
C GLY A 211 -8.84 4.34 19.66
N TYR A 212 -8.64 4.50 18.36
CA TYR A 212 -8.47 3.37 17.44
C TYR A 212 -7.00 3.01 17.25
N ILE A 213 -6.68 1.72 17.15
CA ILE A 213 -5.45 1.30 16.48
C ILE A 213 -5.73 1.29 14.99
N VAL A 214 -4.95 2.04 14.20
CA VAL A 214 -5.01 1.93 12.74
C VAL A 214 -3.89 1.01 12.28
N ALA A 215 -4.22 -0.01 11.50
CA ALA A 215 -3.26 -1.01 11.04
C ALA A 215 -3.28 -1.12 9.51
N SER A 216 -2.14 -1.45 8.90
CA SER A 216 -2.05 -1.86 7.50
C SER A 216 -1.07 -3.02 7.38
N VAL A 217 -1.36 -3.96 6.49
CA VAL A 217 -0.59 -5.20 6.33
C VAL A 217 -0.39 -5.47 4.84
N ASP A 218 0.85 -5.70 4.44
CA ASP A 218 1.21 -6.12 3.07
C ASP A 218 1.10 -7.65 2.97
N ASN A 219 -0.03 -8.15 2.43
CA ASN A 219 -0.27 -9.58 2.15
C ASN A 219 0.61 -10.12 1.02
N ARG A 220 0.62 -11.45 0.82
CA ARG A 220 1.21 -12.07 -0.37
C ARG A 220 0.60 -11.52 -1.66
N GLY A 221 1.43 -11.33 -2.69
CA GLY A 221 1.07 -10.60 -3.92
C GLY A 221 1.58 -9.16 -3.98
N THR A 222 1.84 -8.53 -2.83
CA THR A 222 2.43 -7.18 -2.75
C THR A 222 3.91 -7.13 -3.21
N GLY A 223 4.46 -5.92 -3.37
CA GLY A 223 5.80 -5.67 -3.90
C GLY A 223 6.95 -5.81 -2.89
N ALA A 224 8.18 -5.56 -3.37
CA ALA A 224 9.43 -5.53 -2.59
C ALA A 224 9.79 -6.81 -1.83
N ARG A 225 9.25 -7.97 -2.25
CA ARG A 225 9.51 -9.29 -1.64
C ARG A 225 9.81 -10.37 -2.68
N GLY A 226 10.22 -9.95 -3.88
CA GLY A 226 10.64 -10.84 -4.94
C GLY A 226 9.47 -11.46 -5.71
N LYS A 227 9.84 -12.14 -6.79
CA LYS A 227 8.94 -12.70 -7.81
C LYS A 227 7.98 -13.73 -7.23
N ALA A 228 8.48 -14.66 -6.40
CA ALA A 228 7.66 -15.74 -5.87
C ALA A 228 6.54 -15.21 -4.96
N TRP A 229 6.87 -14.25 -4.08
CA TRP A 229 5.90 -13.55 -3.23
C TRP A 229 4.87 -12.78 -4.06
N ARG A 230 5.33 -12.03 -5.05
CA ARG A 230 4.47 -11.15 -5.85
C ARG A 230 3.56 -11.91 -6.81
N LYS A 231 4.02 -13.01 -7.39
CA LYS A 231 3.28 -13.76 -8.43
C LYS A 231 2.38 -14.86 -7.90
N ILE A 232 2.37 -15.12 -6.59
CA ILE A 232 1.50 -16.15 -6.00
C ILE A 232 0.01 -15.90 -6.24
N VAL A 233 -0.40 -14.65 -6.48
CA VAL A 233 -1.80 -14.28 -6.78
C VAL A 233 -2.19 -14.48 -8.25
N TYR A 234 -1.25 -14.88 -9.11
CA TYR A 234 -1.52 -15.11 -10.54
C TYR A 234 -2.60 -16.18 -10.72
N LYS A 235 -3.61 -15.86 -11.55
CA LYS A 235 -4.84 -16.62 -11.81
C LYS A 235 -5.80 -16.77 -10.63
N GLN A 236 -5.54 -16.09 -9.51
CA GLN A 236 -6.35 -16.20 -8.29
C GLN A 236 -6.42 -14.90 -7.49
N LEU A 237 -6.53 -13.75 -8.17
CA LEU A 237 -6.69 -12.45 -7.52
C LEU A 237 -7.87 -12.46 -6.54
N GLY A 238 -7.65 -12.06 -5.29
CA GLY A 238 -8.68 -12.01 -4.25
C GLY A 238 -8.87 -13.32 -3.48
N VAL A 239 -8.03 -14.32 -3.70
CA VAL A 239 -8.07 -15.59 -2.96
C VAL A 239 -7.01 -15.59 -1.86
N VAL A 240 -5.73 -15.57 -2.24
CA VAL A 240 -4.60 -15.66 -1.31
C VAL A 240 -4.53 -14.40 -0.44
N GLU A 241 -4.74 -13.24 -1.05
CA GLU A 241 -4.73 -11.95 -0.37
C GLU A 241 -5.82 -11.88 0.70
N THR A 242 -7.00 -12.43 0.41
CA THR A 242 -8.15 -12.41 1.31
C THR A 242 -7.91 -13.29 2.52
N GLN A 243 -7.31 -14.47 2.31
CA GLN A 243 -6.89 -15.38 3.38
C GLN A 243 -5.84 -14.72 4.27
N ASP A 244 -4.83 -14.07 3.67
CA ASP A 244 -3.76 -13.41 4.39
C ASP A 244 -4.27 -12.24 5.24
N GLN A 245 -5.16 -11.40 4.71
CA GLN A 245 -5.75 -10.28 5.46
C GLN A 245 -6.63 -10.79 6.61
N ALA A 246 -7.45 -11.82 6.37
CA ALA A 246 -8.23 -12.46 7.42
C ALA A 246 -7.35 -13.05 8.53
N ALA A 247 -6.27 -13.75 8.16
CA ALA A 247 -5.33 -14.33 9.11
C ALA A 247 -4.55 -13.26 9.89
N ALA A 248 -4.14 -12.17 9.23
CA ALA A 248 -3.52 -11.02 9.88
C ALA A 248 -4.44 -10.36 10.90
N ALA A 249 -5.72 -10.15 10.57
CA ALA A 249 -6.69 -9.62 11.52
C ALA A 249 -6.88 -10.54 12.73
N ARG A 250 -6.94 -11.87 12.53
CA ARG A 250 -7.00 -12.82 13.65
C ARG A 250 -5.73 -12.78 14.51
N ALA A 251 -4.55 -12.71 13.89
CA ALA A 251 -3.28 -12.61 14.61
C ALA A 251 -3.18 -11.31 15.42
N ILE A 252 -3.57 -10.18 14.83
CA ILE A 252 -3.63 -8.88 15.51
C ILE A 252 -4.71 -8.88 16.61
N GLY A 253 -5.83 -9.56 16.38
CA GLY A 253 -6.91 -9.74 17.36
C GLY A 253 -6.48 -10.45 18.65
N ARG A 254 -5.40 -11.24 18.61
CA ARG A 254 -4.85 -11.96 19.78
C ARG A 254 -3.93 -11.11 20.64
N LEU A 255 -3.59 -9.89 20.23
CA LEU A 255 -2.74 -9.01 21.02
C LEU A 255 -3.44 -8.63 22.33
N PRO A 256 -2.70 -8.50 23.44
CA PRO A 256 -3.28 -8.31 24.76
C PRO A 256 -4.01 -6.96 24.96
N TYR A 257 -3.88 -6.03 24.03
CA TYR A 257 -4.53 -4.71 24.06
C TYR A 257 -5.57 -4.54 22.93
N VAL A 258 -5.79 -5.57 22.10
CA VAL A 258 -6.79 -5.51 21.02
C VAL A 258 -8.10 -6.10 21.51
N ASP A 259 -9.20 -5.45 21.14
CA ASP A 259 -10.54 -6.02 21.19
C ASP A 259 -10.84 -6.73 19.86
N SER A 260 -10.76 -8.05 19.87
CA SER A 260 -11.00 -8.87 18.67
C SER A 260 -12.43 -8.80 18.12
N THR A 261 -13.40 -8.31 18.90
CA THR A 261 -14.79 -8.15 18.45
C THR A 261 -15.03 -6.84 17.70
N ARG A 262 -14.06 -5.91 17.76
CA ARG A 262 -14.14 -4.58 17.15
C ARG A 262 -12.98 -4.37 16.16
N ILE A 263 -13.00 -5.17 15.09
CA ILE A 263 -12.09 -5.01 13.95
C ILE A 263 -12.88 -4.56 12.72
N GLY A 264 -12.53 -3.41 12.15
CA GLY A 264 -13.07 -2.90 10.89
C GLY A 264 -12.01 -2.83 9.81
N ILE A 265 -12.41 -2.70 8.55
CA ILE A 265 -11.49 -2.60 7.41
C ILE A 265 -11.99 -1.60 6.37
N TRP A 266 -11.08 -0.92 5.68
CA TRP A 266 -11.42 -0.11 4.52
C TRP A 266 -10.36 -0.14 3.44
N GLY A 267 -10.79 0.15 2.22
CA GLY A 267 -9.91 0.35 1.10
C GLY A 267 -10.59 0.99 -0.11
N TRP A 268 -9.76 1.43 -1.05
CA TRP A 268 -10.18 2.07 -2.30
C TRP A 268 -9.69 1.26 -3.49
N SER A 269 -10.47 1.16 -4.57
CA SER A 269 -10.09 0.45 -5.79
C SER A 269 -9.87 -1.04 -5.51
N TYR A 270 -8.67 -1.58 -5.75
CA TYR A 270 -8.29 -2.92 -5.29
C TYR A 270 -8.51 -3.11 -3.77
N GLY A 271 -8.27 -2.07 -2.96
CA GLY A 271 -8.58 -2.11 -1.54
C GLY A 271 -10.08 -2.23 -1.23
N GLY A 272 -10.94 -1.66 -2.08
CA GLY A 272 -12.39 -1.84 -2.01
C GLY A 272 -12.80 -3.26 -2.38
N PHE A 273 -12.19 -3.82 -3.44
CA PHE A 273 -12.31 -5.24 -3.81
C PHE A 273 -11.90 -6.17 -2.65
N MET A 274 -10.75 -5.90 -2.02
CA MET A 274 -10.27 -6.64 -0.84
C MET A 274 -11.23 -6.52 0.34
N THR A 275 -11.76 -5.32 0.59
CA THR A 275 -12.73 -5.08 1.67
C THR A 275 -14.00 -5.90 1.46
N LEU A 276 -14.56 -5.91 0.25
CA LEU A 276 -15.72 -6.76 -0.07
C LEU A 276 -15.38 -8.25 0.05
N ASN A 277 -14.20 -8.67 -0.43
CA ASN A 277 -13.79 -10.07 -0.39
C ASN A 277 -13.64 -10.58 1.04
N VAL A 278 -12.97 -9.86 1.94
CA VAL A 278 -12.85 -10.33 3.33
C VAL A 278 -14.21 -10.38 4.03
N LEU A 279 -15.12 -9.44 3.75
CA LEU A 279 -16.46 -9.42 4.33
C LEU A 279 -17.40 -10.52 3.80
N THR A 280 -17.12 -11.08 2.62
CA THR A 280 -17.95 -12.11 1.98
C THR A 280 -17.31 -13.50 2.02
N GLN A 281 -15.99 -13.61 2.02
CA GLN A 281 -15.26 -14.88 2.07
C GLN A 281 -14.73 -15.23 3.47
N ALA A 282 -14.50 -14.24 4.34
CA ALA A 282 -14.12 -14.41 5.75
C ALA A 282 -15.05 -13.62 6.69
N PRO A 283 -16.38 -13.85 6.60
CA PRO A 283 -17.40 -12.95 7.15
C PRO A 283 -17.43 -12.86 8.69
N ASP A 284 -16.70 -13.71 9.40
CA ASP A 284 -16.59 -13.69 10.87
C ASP A 284 -15.41 -12.86 11.40
N VAL A 285 -14.57 -12.30 10.51
CA VAL A 285 -13.33 -11.60 10.92
C VAL A 285 -13.55 -10.12 11.18
N TYR A 286 -14.30 -9.44 10.31
CA TYR A 286 -14.47 -8.00 10.36
C TYR A 286 -15.91 -7.62 10.71
N ARG A 287 -16.07 -6.73 11.67
CA ARG A 287 -17.37 -6.23 12.16
C ARG A 287 -18.01 -5.24 11.18
N MET A 288 -17.20 -4.56 10.40
CA MET A 288 -17.62 -3.58 9.40
C MET A 288 -16.56 -3.41 8.32
N GLY A 289 -16.96 -2.89 7.16
CA GLY A 289 -15.99 -2.35 6.23
C GLY A 289 -16.54 -1.31 5.25
N ILE A 290 -15.61 -0.55 4.69
CA ILE A 290 -15.86 0.55 3.75
C ILE A 290 -15.14 0.22 2.44
N ALA A 291 -15.91 -0.05 1.39
CA ALA A 291 -15.41 -0.34 0.05
C ALA A 291 -15.61 0.87 -0.88
N VAL A 292 -14.53 1.59 -1.20
CA VAL A 292 -14.57 2.75 -2.10
C VAL A 292 -14.13 2.34 -3.51
N ALA A 293 -14.94 2.68 -4.52
CA ALA A 293 -14.75 2.32 -5.93
C ALA A 293 -14.29 0.86 -6.15
N PRO A 294 -14.99 -0.15 -5.58
CA PRO A 294 -14.51 -1.53 -5.61
C PRO A 294 -14.68 -2.16 -7.00
N VAL A 295 -13.67 -2.90 -7.45
CA VAL A 295 -13.93 -3.98 -8.42
C VAL A 295 -14.75 -5.04 -7.71
N THR A 296 -15.83 -5.51 -8.34
CA THR A 296 -16.73 -6.52 -7.75
C THR A 296 -16.68 -7.84 -8.50
N HIS A 297 -16.29 -7.77 -9.78
CA HIS A 297 -15.93 -8.94 -10.57
C HIS A 297 -14.96 -8.55 -11.68
N TRP A 298 -13.92 -9.36 -11.89
CA TRP A 298 -12.86 -9.09 -12.86
C TRP A 298 -13.31 -8.99 -14.33
N LYS A 299 -14.49 -9.51 -14.70
CA LYS A 299 -15.05 -9.36 -16.05
C LYS A 299 -15.48 -7.92 -16.38
N TYR A 300 -15.64 -7.08 -15.36
CA TYR A 300 -16.06 -5.68 -15.50
C TYR A 300 -14.89 -4.70 -15.56
N TYR A 301 -13.64 -5.20 -15.60
CA TYR A 301 -12.43 -4.39 -15.58
C TYR A 301 -11.63 -4.58 -16.88
N ASP A 302 -10.64 -3.71 -17.12
CA ASP A 302 -9.95 -3.67 -18.41
C ASP A 302 -9.10 -4.92 -18.69
N THR A 303 -8.85 -5.19 -19.97
CA THR A 303 -8.07 -6.35 -20.44
C THR A 303 -6.61 -6.28 -20.00
N ILE A 304 -5.98 -5.10 -20.05
CA ILE A 304 -4.53 -4.92 -19.78
C ILE A 304 -4.20 -5.29 -18.33
N TYR A 305 -5.03 -4.89 -17.37
CA TYR A 305 -4.87 -5.28 -15.98
C TYR A 305 -5.31 -6.72 -15.77
N THR A 306 -6.53 -7.05 -16.18
CA THR A 306 -7.16 -8.31 -15.78
C THR A 306 -6.45 -9.51 -16.40
N GLU A 307 -6.16 -9.50 -17.70
CA GLU A 307 -5.55 -10.64 -18.38
C GLU A 307 -4.10 -10.87 -17.93
N ARG A 308 -3.38 -9.82 -17.56
CA ARG A 308 -2.02 -9.90 -17.01
C ARG A 308 -1.97 -10.71 -15.71
N TYR A 309 -3.00 -10.60 -14.87
CA TYR A 309 -3.02 -11.24 -13.55
C TYR A 309 -3.91 -12.47 -13.48
N ASN A 310 -5.00 -12.53 -14.24
CA ASN A 310 -5.95 -13.64 -14.23
C ASN A 310 -5.95 -14.48 -15.51
N GLY A 311 -5.19 -14.13 -16.55
CA GLY A 311 -5.28 -14.78 -17.86
C GLY A 311 -6.58 -14.41 -18.58
N LEU A 312 -6.86 -15.07 -19.71
CA LEU A 312 -8.09 -14.84 -20.45
C LEU A 312 -9.30 -15.46 -19.70
N PRO A 313 -10.50 -14.85 -19.75
CA PRO A 313 -11.68 -15.37 -19.07
C PRO A 313 -12.02 -16.83 -19.43
N GLN A 314 -11.87 -17.21 -20.70
CA GLN A 314 -12.11 -18.58 -21.16
C GLN A 314 -11.12 -19.61 -20.60
N ASP A 315 -9.90 -19.18 -20.26
CA ASP A 315 -8.84 -20.06 -19.75
C ASP A 315 -8.84 -20.15 -18.21
N ASN A 316 -9.56 -19.23 -17.54
CA ASN A 316 -9.56 -19.11 -16.08
C ASN A 316 -10.92 -18.67 -15.49
N ALA A 317 -12.04 -19.12 -16.05
CA ALA A 317 -13.37 -18.74 -15.58
C ALA A 317 -13.56 -18.97 -14.06
N VAL A 318 -13.08 -20.11 -13.55
CA VAL A 318 -13.12 -20.43 -12.11
C VAL A 318 -12.33 -19.41 -11.28
N GLY A 319 -11.16 -18.97 -11.75
CA GLY A 319 -10.37 -17.95 -11.04
C GLY A 319 -11.03 -16.57 -11.04
N TYR A 320 -11.68 -16.21 -12.15
CA TYR A 320 -12.48 -14.99 -12.25
C TYR A 320 -13.63 -14.97 -11.23
N ASP A 321 -14.35 -16.09 -11.05
CA ASP A 321 -15.47 -16.18 -10.12
C ASP A 321 -15.00 -16.33 -8.66
N LYS A 322 -14.05 -17.24 -8.40
CA LYS A 322 -13.57 -17.56 -7.05
C LYS A 322 -12.87 -16.38 -6.36
N GLY A 323 -12.26 -15.51 -7.14
CA GLY A 323 -11.61 -14.30 -6.64
C GLY A 323 -12.55 -13.11 -6.42
N SER A 324 -13.78 -13.16 -6.95
CA SER A 324 -14.67 -12.01 -7.04
C SER A 324 -15.70 -12.00 -5.91
N PRO A 325 -15.87 -10.88 -5.17
CA PRO A 325 -16.82 -10.80 -4.06
C PRO A 325 -18.27 -10.95 -4.52
N LEU A 326 -18.57 -10.64 -5.79
CA LEU A 326 -19.91 -10.81 -6.37
C LEU A 326 -20.43 -12.25 -6.20
N THR A 327 -19.56 -13.25 -6.37
CA THR A 327 -19.86 -14.68 -6.20
C THR A 327 -20.33 -15.03 -4.78
N TYR A 328 -19.92 -14.24 -3.80
CA TYR A 328 -20.10 -14.49 -2.38
C TYR A 328 -21.01 -13.45 -1.70
N ALA A 329 -21.73 -12.62 -2.46
CA ALA A 329 -22.57 -11.55 -1.90
C ALA A 329 -23.51 -12.05 -0.79
N LYS A 330 -24.09 -13.24 -0.95
CA LYS A 330 -24.97 -13.88 0.05
C LYS A 330 -24.30 -14.20 1.38
N ASN A 331 -22.97 -14.25 1.43
CA ASN A 331 -22.22 -14.55 2.63
C ASN A 331 -21.90 -13.30 3.45
N LEU A 332 -22.20 -12.09 2.94
CA LEU A 332 -21.91 -10.84 3.63
C LEU A 332 -22.39 -10.88 5.09
N LYS A 333 -21.46 -10.63 6.01
CA LYS A 333 -21.73 -10.29 7.41
C LYS A 333 -21.04 -8.98 7.77
N GLY A 334 -21.48 -8.39 8.87
CA GLY A 334 -21.01 -7.08 9.31
C GLY A 334 -21.71 -5.93 8.60
N ARG A 335 -21.27 -4.71 8.88
CA ARG A 335 -21.84 -3.47 8.33
C ARG A 335 -21.00 -3.03 7.14
N LEU A 336 -21.63 -2.87 5.98
CA LEU A 336 -20.94 -2.50 4.74
C LEU A 336 -21.37 -1.11 4.28
N LEU A 337 -20.39 -0.24 4.00
CA LEU A 337 -20.57 0.98 3.22
C LEU A 337 -19.87 0.82 1.87
N ILE A 338 -20.63 0.94 0.78
CA ILE A 338 -20.09 1.06 -0.58
C ILE A 338 -20.10 2.53 -0.97
N VAL A 339 -18.97 3.03 -1.47
CA VAL A 339 -18.85 4.40 -2.00
C VAL A 339 -18.36 4.35 -3.43
N HIS A 340 -18.98 5.09 -4.35
CA HIS A 340 -18.54 5.12 -5.75
C HIS A 340 -18.82 6.46 -6.42
N GLY A 341 -17.92 6.90 -7.30
CA GLY A 341 -18.22 7.97 -8.26
C GLY A 341 -19.05 7.43 -9.43
N SER A 342 -20.14 8.09 -9.82
CA SER A 342 -20.95 7.61 -10.95
C SER A 342 -20.29 7.84 -12.31
N GLY A 343 -19.28 8.72 -12.36
CA GLY A 343 -18.47 9.01 -13.55
C GLY A 343 -17.10 8.35 -13.49
N ASP A 344 -16.95 7.26 -12.75
CA ASP A 344 -15.71 6.49 -12.66
C ASP A 344 -15.41 5.82 -14.02
N ASP A 345 -14.33 6.30 -14.63
CA ASP A 345 -13.81 5.89 -15.94
C ASP A 345 -12.76 4.77 -15.84
N ASN A 346 -12.40 4.36 -14.62
CA ASN A 346 -11.45 3.28 -14.36
C ASN A 346 -12.19 2.04 -13.87
N VAL A 347 -12.74 2.09 -12.65
CA VAL A 347 -13.60 1.02 -12.13
C VAL A 347 -15.03 1.43 -12.44
N HIS A 348 -15.53 1.05 -13.61
CA HIS A 348 -16.84 1.50 -14.06
C HIS A 348 -17.94 1.19 -13.02
N PHE A 349 -18.86 2.14 -12.81
CA PHE A 349 -19.92 2.07 -11.78
C PHE A 349 -20.79 0.80 -11.87
N GLN A 350 -20.82 0.14 -13.04
CA GLN A 350 -21.41 -1.20 -13.24
C GLN A 350 -20.97 -2.22 -12.18
N ASN A 351 -19.75 -2.12 -11.67
CA ASN A 351 -19.26 -2.98 -10.59
C ASN A 351 -20.16 -2.86 -9.35
N THR A 352 -20.43 -1.63 -8.92
CA THR A 352 -21.31 -1.38 -7.77
C THR A 352 -22.76 -1.74 -8.08
N GLN A 353 -23.26 -1.46 -9.28
CA GLN A 353 -24.63 -1.85 -9.66
C GLN A 353 -24.82 -3.38 -9.61
N ALA A 354 -23.87 -4.15 -10.12
CA ALA A 354 -23.92 -5.61 -10.05
C ALA A 354 -23.92 -6.13 -8.60
N MET A 355 -23.08 -5.54 -7.74
CA MET A 355 -23.02 -5.93 -6.33
C MET A 355 -24.28 -5.55 -5.56
N ILE A 356 -24.89 -4.39 -5.86
CA ILE A 356 -26.18 -3.98 -5.30
C ILE A 356 -27.23 -5.03 -5.60
N ASN A 357 -27.38 -5.44 -6.86
CA ASN A 357 -28.36 -6.46 -7.25
C ASN A 357 -28.12 -7.77 -6.49
N ALA A 358 -26.89 -8.26 -6.46
CA ALA A 358 -26.56 -9.51 -5.77
C ALA A 358 -26.80 -9.44 -4.24
N LEU A 359 -26.58 -8.28 -3.61
CA LEU A 359 -26.87 -8.09 -2.19
C LEU A 359 -28.37 -8.00 -1.90
N VAL A 360 -29.13 -7.33 -2.76
CA VAL A 360 -30.60 -7.25 -2.68
C VAL A 360 -31.21 -8.64 -2.85
N ASP A 361 -30.81 -9.39 -3.88
CA ASP A 361 -31.28 -10.76 -4.15
C ASP A 361 -31.00 -11.70 -2.97
N ALA A 362 -29.88 -11.49 -2.27
CA ALA A 362 -29.50 -12.25 -1.09
C ALA A 362 -30.06 -11.71 0.23
N ASN A 363 -30.90 -10.68 0.19
CA ASN A 363 -31.44 -9.97 1.37
C ASN A 363 -30.34 -9.57 2.38
N ARG A 364 -29.26 -8.95 1.87
CA ARG A 364 -28.13 -8.47 2.67
C ARG A 364 -28.14 -6.94 2.72
N PRO A 365 -28.33 -6.32 3.91
CA PRO A 365 -28.38 -4.87 4.02
C PRO A 365 -26.98 -4.25 3.90
N PHE A 366 -26.92 -3.07 3.27
CA PHE A 366 -25.71 -2.27 3.09
C PHE A 366 -26.05 -0.77 3.01
N SER A 367 -25.06 0.08 3.22
CA SER A 367 -25.14 1.52 2.97
C SER A 367 -24.44 1.86 1.64
N LEU A 368 -24.97 2.84 0.91
CA LEU A 368 -24.42 3.29 -0.36
C LEU A 368 -24.28 4.80 -0.38
N MET A 369 -23.14 5.30 -0.85
CA MET A 369 -22.96 6.69 -1.25
C MET A 369 -22.45 6.75 -2.69
N VAL A 370 -23.27 7.31 -3.57
CA VAL A 370 -22.86 7.64 -4.94
C VAL A 370 -22.49 9.11 -5.00
N TYR A 371 -21.34 9.42 -5.58
CA TYR A 371 -20.93 10.79 -5.90
C TYR A 371 -21.17 11.07 -7.38
N PRO A 372 -22.22 11.82 -7.75
CA PRO A 372 -22.55 12.09 -9.14
C PRO A 372 -21.40 12.79 -9.87
N ASN A 373 -21.10 12.34 -11.09
CA ASN A 373 -20.09 12.92 -11.98
C ASN A 373 -18.68 13.02 -11.38
N ARG A 374 -18.38 12.20 -10.36
CA ARG A 374 -17.02 12.04 -9.85
C ARG A 374 -16.38 10.82 -10.47
N ASN A 375 -15.14 10.98 -10.90
CA ASN A 375 -14.30 9.89 -11.39
C ASN A 375 -13.69 9.09 -10.24
N HIS A 376 -12.75 8.21 -10.58
CA HIS A 376 -12.08 7.30 -9.63
C HIS A 376 -11.44 7.98 -8.42
N GLY A 377 -11.11 9.28 -8.50
CA GLY A 377 -10.48 10.03 -7.42
C GLY A 377 -11.43 10.66 -6.39
N ILE A 378 -12.73 10.79 -6.72
CA ILE A 378 -13.77 11.40 -5.87
C ILE A 378 -13.29 12.72 -5.21
N TYR A 379 -13.07 13.74 -6.03
CA TYR A 379 -12.60 15.07 -5.61
C TYR A 379 -13.42 16.21 -6.24
N GLY A 380 -13.10 17.46 -5.88
CA GLY A 380 -13.73 18.67 -6.40
C GLY A 380 -14.67 19.34 -5.39
N GLY A 381 -14.51 20.66 -5.19
CA GLY A 381 -15.26 21.41 -4.18
C GLY A 381 -15.19 20.76 -2.79
N SER A 382 -16.34 20.64 -2.12
CA SER A 382 -16.48 20.00 -0.80
C SER A 382 -16.50 18.46 -0.84
N THR A 383 -16.44 17.82 -2.02
CA THR A 383 -16.59 16.36 -2.19
C THR A 383 -15.63 15.57 -1.29
N ARG A 384 -14.36 15.98 -1.22
CA ARG A 384 -13.35 15.27 -0.43
C ARG A 384 -13.63 15.37 1.07
N GLN A 385 -14.03 16.55 1.54
CA GLN A 385 -14.41 16.76 2.93
C GLN A 385 -15.65 15.93 3.28
N HIS A 386 -16.71 16.01 2.47
CA HIS A 386 -17.92 15.20 2.66
C HIS A 386 -17.61 13.71 2.72
N LEU A 387 -16.74 13.21 1.83
CA LEU A 387 -16.31 11.82 1.83
C LEU A 387 -15.70 11.42 3.16
N TYR A 388 -14.68 12.13 3.66
CA TYR A 388 -14.03 11.75 4.91
C TYR A 388 -14.93 11.99 6.14
N THR A 389 -15.85 12.95 6.10
CA THR A 389 -16.90 13.08 7.12
C THR A 389 -17.80 11.84 7.15
N LEU A 390 -18.28 11.38 5.98
CA LEU A 390 -19.08 10.16 5.86
C LEU A 390 -18.32 8.92 6.35
N LEU A 391 -17.07 8.72 5.89
CA LEU A 391 -16.26 7.57 6.30
C LEU A 391 -16.05 7.56 7.81
N THR A 392 -15.74 8.73 8.39
CA THR A 392 -15.55 8.87 9.84
C THR A 392 -16.81 8.52 10.62
N LYS A 393 -17.96 9.07 10.23
CA LYS A 393 -19.25 8.76 10.88
C LYS A 393 -19.56 7.26 10.83
N PHE A 394 -19.38 6.65 9.66
CA PHE A 394 -19.63 5.21 9.51
C PHE A 394 -18.71 4.37 10.40
N VAL A 395 -17.44 4.74 10.56
CA VAL A 395 -16.52 4.11 11.52
C VAL A 395 -17.04 4.25 12.95
N GLU A 396 -17.37 5.47 13.38
CA GLU A 396 -17.80 5.71 14.76
C GLU A 396 -19.10 5.02 15.14
N GLU A 397 -20.06 4.96 14.22
CA GLU A 397 -21.36 4.32 14.42
C GLU A 397 -21.27 2.78 14.45
N ASN A 398 -20.34 2.20 13.68
CA ASN A 398 -20.29 0.75 13.46
C ASN A 398 -19.10 0.05 14.11
N LEU A 399 -18.17 0.82 14.69
CA LEU A 399 -16.96 0.35 15.36
C LEU A 399 -16.62 1.25 16.57
N PRO A 400 -17.53 1.46 17.53
CA PRO A 400 -17.36 2.47 18.58
C PRO A 400 -16.05 2.31 19.37
N ALA A 401 -15.36 3.43 19.59
CA ALA A 401 -14.06 3.50 20.27
C ALA A 401 -14.08 2.94 21.69
N LYS A 402 -15.19 3.17 22.40
CA LYS A 402 -15.46 2.63 23.73
C LYS A 402 -16.53 1.55 23.63
N ALA A 403 -16.44 0.53 24.48
CA ALA A 403 -17.51 -0.45 24.60
C ALA A 403 -18.78 0.25 25.14
N ASN A 404 -19.96 -0.20 24.72
CA ASN A 404 -21.23 0.34 25.20
C ASN A 404 -21.27 0.25 26.75
N GLY A 405 -21.27 1.39 27.43
CA GLY A 405 -21.23 1.47 28.90
C GLY A 405 -20.30 2.54 29.47
N GLU A 406 -19.34 3.04 28.69
CA GLU A 406 -18.51 4.17 29.10
C GLU A 406 -19.01 5.48 28.47
N HIS A 407 -19.66 6.33 29.27
CA HIS A 407 -20.13 7.65 28.84
C HIS A 407 -19.02 8.45 28.14
N THR A 408 -19.35 9.02 26.98
CA THR A 408 -18.56 10.04 26.31
C THR A 408 -18.69 11.35 27.09
N ALA A 409 -17.61 11.76 27.77
CA ALA A 409 -17.38 13.19 27.90
C ALA A 409 -17.17 13.72 26.48
N THR A 410 -18.15 14.45 25.97
CA THR A 410 -18.02 15.25 24.75
C THR A 410 -16.79 16.14 24.91
N LEU A 411 -15.80 15.95 24.04
CA LEU A 411 -14.77 16.97 23.87
C LEU A 411 -15.44 18.18 23.17
N PRO A 412 -15.11 19.41 23.60
CA PRO A 412 -15.77 20.64 23.19
C PRO A 412 -15.66 20.95 21.70
#